data_AF-A0A8C0GHP4-F1
#
_entry.id   AF-A0A8C0GHP4-F1
#
_cell.length_a   1.000
_cell.length_b   1.000
_cell.length_c   1.000
_cell.angle_alpha   90.00
_cell.angle_beta   90.00
_cell.angle_gamma   90.00
#
_symmetry.space_group_name_H-M   'P 1'
#
loop_
_entity.id
_entity.type
_entity.pdbx_description
1 polymer ?
#
loop_
_entity_poly.entity_id
_entity_poly.type
_entity_poly.pdbx_seq_one_letter_code
_entity_poly.pdbx_strand_id
1 'polypeptide(L)' 'MAAETVELHKLKLAELKQECLARGLEVKGNKQDLINRLQAYLDEHGG' A
#
# COMPACT_ATOMS: atom_id res chain seq x y z
N MET A 1 -2.44 -15.26 -0.37
CA MET A 1 -2.75 -14.92 1.04
C MET A 1 -3.56 -13.62 1.02
N ALA A 2 -4.65 -13.51 1.79
CA ALA A 2 -5.59 -12.36 1.70
C ALA A 2 -5.52 -11.39 2.91
N ALA A 3 -4.61 -11.65 3.87
CA ALA A 3 -4.52 -10.84 5.08
C ALA A 3 -3.86 -9.48 4.82
N GLU A 4 -2.77 -9.46 4.04
CA GLU A 4 -1.94 -8.27 3.83
C GLU A 4 -2.70 -7.12 3.13
N THR A 5 -3.62 -7.44 2.21
CA THR A 5 -4.40 -6.44 1.46
C THR A 5 -5.50 -5.77 2.30
N VAL A 6 -6.02 -6.49 3.30
CA VAL A 6 -7.05 -5.99 4.24
C VAL A 6 -6.41 -5.05 5.28
N GLU A 7 -5.15 -5.27 5.63
CA GLU A 7 -4.42 -4.43 6.57
C GLU A 7 -4.16 -3.02 6.03
N LEU A 8 -3.88 -2.87 4.74
CA LEU A 8 -3.71 -1.56 4.10
C LEU A 8 -4.92 -0.64 4.27
N HIS A 9 -6.13 -1.19 4.23
CA HIS A 9 -7.36 -0.42 4.42
C HIS A 9 -7.51 0.14 5.85
N LYS A 10 -6.93 -0.56 6.84
CA LYS A 10 -6.93 -0.17 8.26
C LYS A 10 -5.86 0.87 8.59
N LEU A 11 -4.82 0.99 7.77
CA LEU A 11 -3.77 1.98 7.95
C LEU A 11 -4.28 3.41 7.74
N LYS A 12 -3.65 4.37 8.43
CA LYS A 12 -3.89 5.80 8.23
C LYS A 12 -3.20 6.26 6.94
N LEU A 13 -3.62 7.40 6.40
CA LEU A 13 -2.99 7.97 5.20
C LEU A 13 -1.49 8.20 5.37
N ALA A 14 -1.04 8.62 6.55
CA ALA A 14 0.37 8.81 6.85
C ALA A 14 1.16 7.49 6.76
N GLU A 15 0.65 6.43 7.39
CA GLU A 15 1.23 5.08 7.36
C GLU A 15 1.33 4.55 5.92
N LEU A 16 0.28 4.70 5.12
CA LEU A 16 0.27 4.29 3.71
C LEU A 16 1.32 5.03 2.88
N LYS A 17 1.53 6.32 3.15
CA LYS A 17 2.60 7.08 2.49
C LYS A 17 3.98 6.57 2.91
N GLN A 18 4.17 6.28 4.19
CA GLN A 18 5.44 5.74 4.66
C GLN A 18 5.74 4.37 4.07
N GLU A 19 4.76 3.47 4.00
CA GLU A 19 4.93 2.16 3.36
C GLU A 19 5.24 2.29 1.87
N CYS A 20 4.56 3.19 1.15
CA CYS A 20 4.91 3.48 -0.24
C CYS A 20 6.37 3.96 -0.33
N LEU A 21 6.79 4.94 0.47
CA LEU A 21 8.15 5.46 0.46
C LEU A 21 9.20 4.40 0.80
N ALA A 22 8.94 3.58 1.82
CA ALA A 22 9.85 2.51 2.26
C ALA A 22 10.06 1.46 1.15
N ARG A 23 9.03 1.22 0.34
CA ARG A 23 9.08 0.31 -0.82
C ARG A 23 9.53 1.00 -2.12
N GLY A 24 9.84 2.30 -2.08
CA GLY A 24 10.22 3.08 -3.26
C GLY A 24 9.06 3.39 -4.22
N LEU A 25 7.82 3.24 -3.76
CA LEU A 25 6.60 3.54 -4.50
C LEU A 25 6.22 5.02 -4.41
N GLU A 26 5.55 5.51 -5.45
CA GLU A 26 5.11 6.90 -5.51
C GLU A 26 3.98 7.18 -4.49
N VAL A 27 4.09 8.28 -3.73
CA VAL A 27 3.13 8.69 -2.69
C VAL A 27 2.11 9.74 -3.14
N LYS A 28 1.96 9.92 -4.45
CA LYS A 28 0.96 10.85 -5.02
C LYS A 28 -0.44 10.23 -4.99
N GLY A 29 -1.45 11.09 -4.92
CA GLY A 29 -2.85 10.69 -4.91
C GLY A 29 -3.49 10.63 -3.51
N ASN A 30 -4.71 10.10 -3.47
CA ASN A 30 -5.52 9.97 -2.27
C ASN A 30 -5.22 8.65 -1.54
N LYS A 31 -5.84 8.46 -0.37
CA LYS A 31 -5.67 7.23 0.44
C LYS A 31 -5.86 5.95 -0.39
N GLN A 32 -6.89 5.90 -1.23
CA GLN A 32 -7.17 4.74 -2.10
C GLN A 32 -6.08 4.52 -3.16
N ASP A 33 -5.49 5.58 -3.71
CA ASP A 33 -4.42 5.43 -4.71
C ASP A 33 -3.21 4.72 -4.08
N LEU A 34 -2.84 5.15 -2.87
CA LEU A 34 -1.76 4.52 -2.10
C LEU A 34 -2.07 3.07 -1.74
N ILE A 35 -3.31 2.79 -1.30
CA ILE A 35 -3.74 1.42 -0.99
C ILE A 35 -3.64 0.54 -2.23
N ASN A 36 -4.19 0.97 -3.37
CA ASN A 36 -4.15 0.19 -4.61
C ASN A 36 -2.71 -0.05 -5.07
N ARG A 37 -1.84 0.96 -4.98
CA ARG A 37 -0.43 0.84 -5.35
C ARG A 37 0.30 -0.15 -4.45
N LEU A 38 0.08 -0.08 -3.14
CA LEU A 38 0.63 -1.04 -2.18
C LEU A 38 0.08 -2.44 -2.38
N GLN A 39 -1.22 -2.59 -2.65
CA GLN A 39 -1.85 -3.87 -2.96
C GLN A 39 -1.24 -4.50 -4.22
N ALA A 40 -1.12 -3.74 -5.32
CA ALA A 40 -0.53 -4.22 -6.55
C ALA A 40 0.94 -4.64 -6.35
N TYR A 41 1.71 -3.84 -5.62
CA TYR A 41 3.08 -4.19 -5.28
C TYR A 41 3.18 -5.48 -4.46
N LEU A 42 2.32 -5.65 -3.46
CA LEU A 42 2.28 -6.87 -2.64
C LEU A 42 1.82 -8.10 -3.42
N ASP A 43 0.90 -7.93 -4.37
CA ASP A 43 0.43 -9.03 -5.23
C ASP A 43 1.53 -9.50 -6.19
N GLU A 44 2.30 -8.58 -6.78
CA GLU A 44 3.42 -8.93 -7.67
C GLU A 44 4.68 -9.41 -6.95
N HIS A 45 5.01 -8.88 -5.76
CA HIS A 45 6.23 -9.23 -5.02
C HIS A 45 6.02 -10.25 -3.88
N GLY A 46 4.77 -10.54 -3.50
CA GLY A 46 4.40 -11.45 -2.40
C GLY A 46 3.98 -12.85 -2.85
N GLY A 47 4.24 -13.21 -4.11
CA GLY A 47 4.07 -14.55 -4.67
C GLY A 47 5.24 -15.49 -4.41
#